data_AF-A0A7X2MRS9-F1
#
_entry.id   AF-A0A7X2MRS9-F1
#
_cell.length_a   1.000
_cell.length_b   1.000
_cell.length_c   1.000
_cell.angle_alpha   90.00
_cell.angle_beta   90.00
_cell.angle_gamma   90.00
#
_symmetry.space_group_name_H-M   'P 1'
#
loop_
_entity.id
_entity.type
_entity.pdbx_description
1 polymer ?
#
loop_
_entity_poly.entity_id
_entity_poly.type
_entity_poly.pdbx_seq_one_letter_code
_entity_poly.pdbx_strand_id
1 'polypeptide(L)'
;MINTLKLSSDFRRSFLREVLLPLVAILLLTFVGAGAALFVGTSLTNTEARHQQQRMIEASFSQSLNEHLRQLRSLSRWGPFEQHLAEGNSSRWLDENIGLWLYEMFGHQLILVLDQQNQIVRVWREGQPVSAP
;
A
#
# COMPACT_ATOMS: atom_id res chain seq x y z
N MET A 1 -47.08 67.27 17.50
CA MET A 1 -45.96 66.72 16.70
C MET A 1 -45.43 65.50 17.44
N ILE A 2 -45.88 64.30 17.04
CA ILE A 2 -45.54 63.04 17.71
C ILE A 2 -44.15 62.60 17.27
N ASN A 3 -43.35 62.20 18.25
CA ASN A 3 -41.91 62.03 18.19
C ASN A 3 -41.54 60.79 17.34
N THR A 4 -41.44 60.97 16.02
CA THR A 4 -41.17 59.91 15.03
C THR A 4 -39.81 59.24 15.20
N LEU A 5 -38.85 59.92 15.84
CA LEU A 5 -37.50 59.41 16.10
C LEU A 5 -37.45 58.39 17.25
N LYS A 6 -38.26 58.54 18.31
CA LYS A 6 -38.28 57.62 19.46
C LYS A 6 -38.93 56.26 19.13
N LEU A 7 -39.96 56.26 18.28
CA LEU A 7 -40.60 55.02 17.81
C LEU A 7 -39.63 54.15 17.00
N SER A 8 -38.72 54.75 16.23
CA SER A 8 -37.76 53.98 15.43
C SER A 8 -36.68 53.31 16.27
N SER A 9 -36.17 53.96 17.33
CA SER A 9 -35.09 53.38 18.14
C SER A 9 -35.58 52.25 19.06
N ASP A 10 -36.74 52.40 19.68
CA ASP A 10 -37.31 51.34 20.53
C ASP A 10 -37.80 50.16 19.69
N PHE A 11 -38.40 50.42 18.53
CA PHE A 11 -38.77 49.37 17.58
C PHE A 11 -37.53 48.62 17.05
N ARG A 12 -36.46 49.34 16.67
CA ARG A 12 -35.19 48.71 16.26
C ARG A 12 -34.62 47.85 17.39
N ARG A 13 -34.65 48.32 18.63
CA ARG A 13 -34.06 47.60 19.78
C ARG A 13 -34.85 46.34 20.17
N SER A 14 -36.18 46.43 20.15
CA SER A 14 -37.06 45.27 20.35
C SER A 14 -36.93 44.29 19.18
N PHE A 15 -36.97 44.76 17.93
CA PHE A 15 -36.80 43.91 16.74
C PHE A 15 -35.42 43.21 16.70
N LEU A 16 -34.33 43.93 17.03
CA LEU A 16 -32.99 43.34 17.12
C LEU A 16 -32.93 42.26 18.20
N ARG A 17 -33.55 42.48 19.36
CA ARG A 17 -33.47 41.56 20.50
C ARG A 17 -34.42 40.37 20.39
N GLU A 18 -35.64 40.60 19.94
CA GLU A 18 -36.71 39.59 19.91
C GLU A 18 -36.75 38.79 18.62
N VAL A 19 -36.26 39.34 17.50
CA VAL A 19 -36.30 38.67 16.20
C VAL A 19 -34.89 38.34 15.70
N LEU A 20 -34.02 39.35 15.62
CA LEU A 20 -32.71 39.18 14.97
C LEU A 20 -31.76 38.30 15.78
N LEU A 21 -31.74 38.47 17.10
CA LEU A 21 -30.87 37.73 18.01
C LEU A 21 -31.18 36.22 18.06
N PRO A 22 -32.44 35.76 18.25
CA PRO A 22 -32.75 34.34 18.18
C PRO A 22 -32.56 33.75 16.78
N LEU A 23 -32.84 34.50 15.71
CA LEU A 23 -32.61 34.03 14.34
C LEU A 23 -31.12 33.79 14.08
N VAL A 24 -30.26 34.72 14.47
CA VAL A 24 -28.80 34.57 14.37
C VAL A 24 -28.30 33.44 15.27
N ALA A 25 -28.88 33.27 16.47
CA ALA A 25 -28.51 32.19 17.37
C ALA A 25 -28.82 30.82 16.75
N ILE A 26 -30.03 30.64 16.19
CA ILE A 26 -30.40 29.39 15.50
C ILE A 26 -29.49 29.16 14.29
N LEU A 27 -29.24 30.19 13.48
CA LEU A 27 -28.37 30.08 12.32
C LEU A 27 -26.96 29.63 12.71
N LEU A 28 -26.38 30.25 13.74
CA LEU A 28 -25.06 29.87 14.27
C LEU A 28 -25.07 28.44 14.82
N LEU A 29 -26.11 28.04 15.54
CA LEU A 29 -26.23 26.70 16.12
C LEU A 29 -26.32 25.65 15.00
N THR A 30 -27.08 25.92 13.94
CA THR A 30 -27.13 25.06 12.75
C THR A 30 -25.78 25.01 12.04
N PHE A 31 -25.09 26.14 11.89
CA PHE A 31 -23.79 26.20 11.22
C PHE A 31 -22.71 25.43 11.99
N VAL A 32 -22.66 25.60 13.31
CA VAL A 32 -21.74 24.88 14.20
C VAL A 32 -22.07 23.40 14.23
N GLY A 33 -23.35 23.03 14.31
CA GLY A 33 -23.79 21.64 14.27
C GLY A 33 -23.42 20.94 12.96
N ALA A 34 -23.65 21.59 11.82
CA ALA A 34 -23.27 21.08 10.51
C ALA A 34 -21.74 20.97 10.36
N GLY A 35 -20.99 21.99 10.81
CA GLY A 35 -19.54 21.99 10.77
C GLY A 35 -18.93 20.88 11.64
N ALA A 36 -19.43 20.69 12.86
CA ALA A 36 -19.01 19.61 13.75
C ALA A 36 -19.34 18.22 13.18
N ALA A 37 -20.54 18.05 12.61
CA ALA A 37 -20.95 16.80 11.99
C ALA A 37 -20.05 16.44 10.79
N LEU A 38 -19.70 17.41 9.94
CA LEU A 38 -18.76 17.22 8.83
C LEU A 38 -17.35 16.90 9.35
N PHE A 39 -16.87 17.61 10.36
CA PHE A 39 -15.53 17.38 10.93
C PHE A 39 -15.39 15.99 11.55
N VAL A 40 -16.39 15.53 12.31
CA VAL A 40 -16.41 14.20 12.91
C VAL A 40 -16.56 13.11 11.83
N GLY A 41 -17.44 13.31 10.86
CA GLY A 41 -17.59 12.39 9.73
C GLY A 41 -16.29 12.22 8.95
N THR A 42 -15.59 13.31 8.64
CA THR A 42 -14.35 13.25 7.86
C THR A 42 -13.19 12.62 8.65
N SER A 43 -13.09 12.88 9.96
CA SER A 43 -12.02 12.33 10.79
C SER A 43 -12.16 10.83 11.03
N LEU A 44 -13.39 10.32 11.26
CA LEU A 44 -13.66 8.89 11.40
C LEU A 44 -13.42 8.10 10.11
N THR A 45 -13.74 8.69 8.96
CA THR A 45 -13.57 8.03 7.66
C THR A 45 -12.09 7.88 7.27
N ASN A 46 -11.25 8.83 7.69
CA ASN A 46 -9.84 8.85 7.32
C ASN A 46 -8.99 7.83 8.10
N THR A 47 -9.35 7.52 9.35
CA THR A 47 -8.65 6.50 10.15
C THR A 47 -8.98 5.09 9.70
N GLU A 48 -10.25 4.80 9.39
CA GLU A 48 -10.66 3.48 8.90
C GLU A 48 -10.05 3.17 7.53
N ALA A 49 -10.06 4.15 6.62
CA ALA A 49 -9.44 4.01 5.30
C ALA A 49 -7.94 3.68 5.40
N ARG A 50 -7.21 4.33 6.32
CA ARG A 50 -5.78 4.04 6.55
C ARG A 50 -5.55 2.64 7.10
N HIS A 51 -6.34 2.20 8.07
CA HIS A 51 -6.22 0.84 8.62
C HIS A 51 -6.58 -0.24 7.59
N GLN A 52 -7.56 0.03 6.73
CA GLN A 52 -7.92 -0.90 5.65
C GLN A 52 -6.83 -0.97 4.57
N GLN A 53 -6.24 0.17 4.19
CA GLN A 53 -5.09 0.21 3.28
C GLN A 53 -3.89 -0.54 3.83
N GLN A 54 -3.54 -0.35 5.11
CA GLN A 54 -2.44 -1.07 5.75
C GLN A 54 -2.66 -2.59 5.76
N ARG A 55 -3.86 -3.04 6.16
CA ARG A 55 -4.22 -4.47 6.15
C ARG A 55 -4.17 -5.08 4.74
N MET A 56 -4.59 -4.34 3.73
CA MET A 56 -4.56 -4.81 2.34
C MET A 56 -3.12 -4.95 1.83
N ILE A 57 -2.26 -3.95 2.11
CA ILE A 57 -0.84 -4.00 1.75
C ILE A 57 -0.15 -5.18 2.42
N GLU A 58 -0.37 -5.37 3.73
CA GLU A 58 0.22 -6.45 4.50
C GLU A 58 -0.24 -7.83 4.02
N ALA A 59 -1.52 -7.98 3.70
CA ALA A 59 -2.07 -9.20 3.11
C ALA A 59 -1.48 -9.49 1.72
N SER A 60 -1.38 -8.48 0.85
CA SER A 60 -0.79 -8.65 -0.49
C SER A 60 0.69 -9.02 -0.44
N PHE A 61 1.47 -8.42 0.47
CA PHE A 61 2.87 -8.78 0.67
C PHE A 61 3.05 -10.21 1.20
N SER A 62 2.29 -10.60 2.21
CA SER A 62 2.34 -11.96 2.78
C SER A 62 1.97 -13.03 1.75
N GLN A 63 0.96 -12.74 0.91
CA GLN A 63 0.55 -13.64 -0.15
C GLN A 63 1.60 -13.76 -1.25
N SER A 64 2.20 -12.63 -1.68
CA SER A 64 3.29 -12.64 -2.67
C SER A 64 4.51 -13.40 -2.15
N LEU A 65 4.91 -13.21 -0.88
CA LEU A 65 6.03 -13.92 -0.29
C LEU A 65 5.79 -15.43 -0.23
N ASN A 66 4.60 -15.85 0.20
CA ASN A 66 4.25 -17.28 0.27
C ASN A 66 4.25 -17.94 -1.12
N GLU A 67 3.79 -17.22 -2.14
CA GLU A 67 3.80 -17.72 -3.52
C GLU A 67 5.22 -17.84 -4.05
N HIS A 68 6.08 -16.83 -3.83
CA HIS A 68 7.50 -16.89 -4.17
C HIS A 68 8.22 -18.04 -3.45
N LEU A 69 7.93 -18.28 -2.16
CA LEU A 69 8.50 -19.39 -1.40
C LEU A 69 8.01 -20.76 -1.89
N ARG A 70 6.75 -20.87 -2.34
CA ARG A 70 6.25 -22.10 -2.97
C ARG A 70 6.95 -22.38 -4.29
N GLN A 71 7.14 -21.35 -5.11
CA GLN A 71 7.86 -21.46 -6.38
C GLN A 71 9.32 -21.87 -6.14
N LEU A 72 10.02 -21.21 -5.21
CA LEU A 72 11.39 -21.59 -4.83
C LEU A 72 11.48 -23.02 -4.29
N ARG A 73 10.52 -23.48 -3.48
CA ARG A 73 10.50 -24.84 -2.94
C ARG A 73 10.21 -25.90 -4.01
N SER A 74 9.44 -25.55 -5.04
CA SER A 74 9.23 -26.42 -6.21
C SER A 74 10.51 -26.56 -7.02
N LEU A 75 11.24 -25.45 -7.21
CA LEU A 75 12.52 -25.41 -7.92
C LEU A 75 13.63 -26.17 -7.17
N SER A 76 13.67 -26.04 -5.84
CA SER A 76 14.71 -26.68 -5.00
C SER A 76 14.55 -28.19 -4.84
N ARG A 77 13.41 -28.78 -5.25
CA ARG A 77 13.17 -30.24 -5.22
C ARG A 77 13.32 -30.90 -6.60
N TRP A 78 13.85 -30.16 -7.57
CA TRP A 78 14.00 -30.68 -8.92
C TRP A 78 15.18 -31.66 -8.99
N GLY A 79 14.91 -32.95 -8.78
CA GLY A 79 15.92 -34.03 -8.76
C GLY A 79 16.94 -34.05 -9.92
N PRO A 80 16.58 -33.71 -11.17
CA PRO A 80 17.53 -33.58 -12.28
C PRO A 80 18.61 -32.51 -12.06
N PHE A 81 18.34 -31.47 -11.28
CA PHE A 81 19.32 -30.43 -10.95
C PHE A 81 20.48 -30.99 -10.13
N GLU A 82 20.18 -31.74 -9.06
CA GLU A 82 21.22 -32.36 -8.22
C GLU A 82 22.08 -33.35 -9.01
N GLN A 83 21.44 -34.13 -9.89
CA GLN A 83 22.11 -35.14 -10.70
C GLN A 83 23.07 -34.50 -11.73
N HIS A 84 22.61 -33.49 -12.46
CA HIS A 84 23.45 -32.80 -13.44
C HIS A 84 24.51 -31.88 -12.80
N LEU A 85 24.28 -31.38 -11.59
CA LEU A 85 25.29 -30.63 -10.84
C LEU A 85 26.42 -31.56 -10.36
N ALA A 86 26.10 -32.79 -9.93
CA ALA A 86 27.06 -33.79 -9.49
C ALA A 86 27.91 -34.37 -10.64
N GLU A 87 27.36 -34.43 -11.86
CA GLU A 87 28.04 -34.98 -13.05
C GLU A 87 29.12 -34.05 -13.64
N GLY A 88 29.23 -32.79 -13.20
CA GLY A 88 30.33 -31.86 -13.53
C GLY A 88 30.45 -31.44 -15.00
N ASN A 89 29.69 -32.04 -15.92
CA ASN A 89 29.87 -31.91 -17.38
C ASN A 89 28.65 -31.33 -18.11
N SER A 90 27.71 -30.74 -17.36
CA SER A 90 26.41 -30.29 -17.86
C SER A 90 26.33 -28.77 -18.03
N SER A 91 27.46 -28.07 -18.31
CA SER A 91 27.48 -26.60 -18.28
C SER A 91 26.38 -25.98 -19.15
N ARG A 92 26.24 -26.47 -20.39
CA ARG A 92 25.20 -26.07 -21.33
C ARG A 92 23.79 -26.40 -20.85
N TRP A 93 23.55 -27.58 -20.29
CA TRP A 93 22.24 -27.97 -19.77
C TRP A 93 21.82 -27.05 -18.63
N LEU A 94 22.73 -26.73 -17.71
CA LEU A 94 22.49 -25.81 -16.61
C LEU A 94 22.22 -24.38 -17.12
N ASP A 95 22.94 -23.93 -18.15
CA ASP A 95 22.72 -22.60 -18.72
C ASP A 95 21.33 -22.49 -19.36
N GLU A 96 20.87 -23.52 -20.05
CA GLU A 96 19.55 -23.55 -20.70
C GLU A 96 18.39 -23.79 -19.70
N ASN A 97 18.55 -24.73 -18.76
CA ASN A 97 17.47 -25.20 -17.89
C ASN A 97 17.41 -24.48 -16.54
N ILE A 98 18.51 -23.84 -16.12
CA ILE A 98 18.58 -23.10 -14.86
C ILE A 98 18.74 -21.62 -15.17
N GLY A 99 19.74 -21.21 -15.94
CA GLY A 99 19.92 -19.81 -16.31
C GLY A 99 18.73 -19.26 -17.08
N LEU A 100 18.59 -19.70 -18.34
CA LEU A 100 17.62 -19.15 -19.28
C LEU A 100 16.18 -19.44 -18.86
N TRP A 101 15.86 -20.68 -18.50
CA TRP A 101 14.49 -21.05 -18.13
C TRP A 101 13.98 -20.33 -16.88
N LEU A 102 14.80 -20.16 -15.83
CA LEU A 102 14.36 -19.40 -14.64
C LEU A 102 14.20 -17.92 -14.91
N TYR A 103 14.99 -17.37 -15.83
CA TYR A 103 14.82 -15.99 -16.28
C TYR A 103 13.54 -15.82 -17.11
N GLU A 104 13.28 -16.68 -18.09
CA GLU A 104 12.12 -16.57 -18.98
C GLU A 104 10.79 -16.88 -18.27
N MET A 105 10.77 -17.90 -17.40
CA MET A 105 9.53 -18.35 -16.75
C MET A 105 9.19 -17.53 -15.50
N PHE A 106 10.20 -17.13 -14.72
CA PHE A 106 9.99 -16.49 -13.41
C PHE A 106 10.57 -15.07 -13.31
N GLY A 107 11.27 -14.58 -14.33
CA GLY A 107 11.88 -13.25 -14.32
C GLY A 107 13.05 -13.12 -13.35
N HIS A 108 13.69 -14.23 -12.96
CA HIS A 108 14.82 -14.18 -12.03
C HIS A 108 16.05 -13.54 -12.69
N GLN A 109 16.39 -12.33 -12.24
CA GLN A 109 17.49 -11.54 -12.80
C GLN A 109 18.87 -11.99 -12.32
N LEU A 110 18.96 -12.65 -11.17
CA LEU A 110 20.20 -13.14 -10.58
C LEU A 110 19.99 -14.52 -9.98
N ILE A 111 20.77 -15.49 -10.45
CA ILE A 111 20.75 -16.86 -9.98
C ILE A 111 22.16 -17.22 -9.54
N LEU A 112 22.29 -17.66 -8.28
CA LEU A 112 23.57 -18.02 -7.66
C LEU A 112 23.48 -19.47 -7.20
N VAL A 113 24.46 -20.28 -7.59
CA VAL A 113 24.63 -21.63 -7.05
C VAL A 113 25.82 -21.63 -6.11
N LEU A 114 25.59 -22.10 -4.90
CA LEU A 114 26.58 -22.17 -3.82
C LEU A 114 26.97 -23.64 -3.57
N ASP A 115 28.23 -23.87 -3.23
CA ASP A 115 28.69 -25.17 -2.74
C ASP A 115 28.37 -25.37 -1.24
N GLN A 116 28.80 -26.50 -0.69
CA GLN A 116 28.61 -26.83 0.73
C GLN A 116 29.39 -25.89 1.69
N GLN A 117 30.37 -25.15 1.17
CA GLN A 117 31.17 -24.18 1.89
C GLN A 117 30.67 -22.73 1.67
N ASN A 118 29.46 -22.57 1.12
CA ASN A 118 28.86 -21.29 0.75
C ASN A 118 29.67 -20.48 -0.28
N GLN A 119 30.55 -21.11 -1.06
CA GLN A 119 31.26 -20.43 -2.14
C GLN A 119 30.41 -20.44 -3.42
N ILE A 120 30.50 -19.35 -4.18
CA ILE A 120 29.78 -19.20 -5.44
C ILE A 120 30.47 -20.05 -6.52
N VAL A 121 29.78 -21.08 -6.99
CA VAL A 121 30.31 -21.99 -8.02
C VAL A 121 29.87 -21.58 -9.42
N ARG A 122 28.66 -21.00 -9.53
CA ARG A 122 28.06 -20.55 -10.80
C ARG A 122 27.17 -19.33 -10.57
N VAL A 123 27.16 -18.42 -11.54
CA VAL A 123 26.33 -17.21 -11.54
C VAL A 123 25.65 -17.08 -12.90
N TRP A 124 24.36 -16.76 -12.89
CA TRP A 124 23.65 -16.27 -14.07
C TRP A 124 23.03 -14.91 -13.79
N ARG A 125 23.15 -14.00 -14.75
CA ARG A 125 22.51 -12.68 -14.74
C ARG A 125 21.64 -12.55 -15.99
N GLU A 126 20.38 -12.23 -15.80
CA GLU A 126 19.39 -12.12 -16.90
C GLU A 126 19.38 -13.38 -17.78
N GLY A 127 19.50 -14.54 -17.15
CA GLY A 127 19.55 -15.85 -17.81
C GLY A 127 20.87 -16.22 -18.50
N GLN A 128 21.86 -15.31 -18.53
CA GLN A 128 23.17 -15.56 -19.15
C GLN A 128 24.22 -15.93 -18.11
N PRO A 129 25.10 -16.92 -18.38
CA PRO A 129 26.18 -17.27 -17.48
C PRO A 129 27.19 -16.13 -17.37
N VAL A 130 27.60 -15.82 -16.14
CA VAL A 130 28.61 -14.81 -15.83
C VAL A 130 29.75 -15.46 -15.09
N SER A 131 30.98 -15.04 -15.37
CA SER A 131 32.14 -15.47 -14.59
C SER A 131 31.92 -15.12 -13.13
N ALA A 132 31.95 -16.13 -12.25
CA ALA A 132 31.95 -15.89 -10.81
C ALA A 132 33.19 -15.03 -10.47
N PRO A 133 33.05 -14.02 -9.58
CA PRO A 133 34.17 -13.19 -9.15
C PRO A 133 35.20 -13.97 -8.33
#